data_AF-A0A196SGS0-F1
#
_entry.id   AF-A0A196SGS0-F1
#
_cell.length_a   1.000
_cell.length_b   1.000
_cell.length_c   1.000
_cell.angle_alpha   90.00
_cell.angle_beta   90.00
_cell.angle_gamma   90.00
#
_symmetry.space_group_name_H-M   'P 1'
#
loop_
_entity.id
_entity.type
_entity.pdbx_description
1 polymer ?
#
loop_
_entity_poly.entity_id
_entity_poly.type
_entity_poly.pdbx_seq_one_letter_code
_entity_poly.pdbx_strand_id
1 'polypeptide(L)'
;MPLLTTFNFPAAFFNLKDWHISNVGVLEQYVSLPLPNPNANIHSEEEWKAISREIEEIIVDSGCGNDSKDIILIFSDFRKLKSILVGNYSFKNAILVEICDLDELEKVIIGENCMQSNQCEFTLKNCNAVEELVIGQGSFISGLKCLIEDNDSLKEIRVGDLLYCHQASCFQNGYMELRNLPSLTRAVFGRDVCRNCLSARFENLPELTTIRFGDCAFSFSDQNSGILIMVGLPQ
;
A
#
# COMPACT_ATOMS: atom_id res chain seq x y z
N MET A 1 -13.90 -9.75 45.12
CA MET A 1 -14.33 -8.54 44.40
C MET A 1 -15.81 -8.65 44.11
N PRO A 2 -16.61 -7.59 44.23
CA PRO A 2 -18.01 -7.66 43.83
C PRO A 2 -18.07 -7.94 42.33
N LEU A 3 -18.71 -9.06 41.96
CA LEU A 3 -19.02 -9.37 40.56
C LEU A 3 -20.18 -8.47 40.14
N LEU A 4 -20.02 -7.76 39.03
CA LEU A 4 -21.12 -7.02 38.41
C LEU A 4 -22.10 -8.06 37.85
N THR A 5 -23.25 -8.26 38.50
CA THR A 5 -24.19 -9.34 38.17
C THR A 5 -25.44 -8.87 37.43
N THR A 6 -25.70 -7.56 37.35
CA THR A 6 -26.89 -7.02 36.68
C THR A 6 -26.54 -5.72 35.98
N PHE A 7 -26.86 -5.63 34.69
CA PHE A 7 -26.61 -4.48 33.83
C PHE A 7 -27.75 -4.34 32.80
N ASN A 8 -28.22 -3.12 32.57
CA ASN A 8 -29.33 -2.81 31.65
C ASN A 8 -29.04 -1.50 30.94
N PHE A 9 -28.96 -1.52 29.60
CA PHE A 9 -28.56 -0.38 28.76
C PHE A 9 -29.60 -0.06 27.68
N PRO A 10 -30.83 0.35 28.02
CA PRO A 10 -31.84 0.65 27.02
C PRO A 10 -31.46 1.97 26.32
N ALA A 11 -31.08 1.87 25.04
CA ALA A 11 -30.64 2.98 24.18
C ALA A 11 -29.44 3.79 24.73
N ALA A 12 -28.61 3.22 25.60
CA ALA A 12 -27.60 3.98 26.35
C ALA A 12 -26.46 4.57 25.48
N PHE A 13 -26.22 4.01 24.29
CA PHE A 13 -25.11 4.38 23.41
C PHE A 13 -25.57 4.76 21.99
N PHE A 14 -26.80 5.25 21.87
CA PHE A 14 -27.35 5.69 20.59
C PHE A 14 -26.46 6.80 19.99
N ASN A 15 -26.03 6.65 18.73
CA ASN A 15 -25.06 7.51 18.01
C ASN A 15 -23.61 7.51 18.53
N LEU A 16 -23.19 6.55 19.35
CA LEU A 16 -21.78 6.38 19.71
C LEU A 16 -20.97 5.95 18.47
N LYS A 17 -20.00 6.76 18.06
CA LYS A 17 -19.20 6.52 16.85
C LYS A 17 -17.87 5.82 17.12
N ASP A 18 -17.32 5.98 18.32
CA ASP A 18 -16.03 5.42 18.71
C ASP A 18 -15.98 5.14 20.22
N TRP A 19 -15.26 4.09 20.63
CA TRP A 19 -15.19 3.63 22.01
C TRP A 19 -14.05 2.60 22.21
N HIS A 20 -13.57 2.49 23.46
CA HIS A 20 -12.49 1.58 23.85
C HIS A 20 -12.85 0.87 25.17
N ILE A 21 -12.64 -0.45 25.23
CA ILE A 21 -12.79 -1.24 26.46
C ILE A 21 -11.55 -2.11 26.69
N SER A 22 -11.15 -2.25 27.94
CA SER A 22 -10.13 -3.20 28.37
C SER A 22 -10.38 -3.64 29.82
N ASN A 23 -10.16 -4.93 30.11
CA ASN A 23 -10.35 -5.56 31.43
C ASN A 23 -11.76 -5.39 32.02
N VAL A 24 -12.81 -5.52 31.20
CA VAL A 24 -14.22 -5.32 31.64
C VAL A 24 -14.93 -6.60 32.09
N GLY A 25 -14.20 -7.71 32.21
CA GLY A 25 -14.68 -8.93 32.86
C GLY A 25 -15.87 -9.57 32.14
N VAL A 26 -16.99 -9.80 32.85
CA VAL A 26 -18.20 -10.45 32.31
C VAL A 26 -18.79 -9.73 31.09
N LEU A 27 -18.53 -8.43 30.93
CA LEU A 27 -19.02 -7.67 29.79
C LEU A 27 -18.32 -8.07 28.48
N GLU A 28 -17.07 -8.55 28.50
CA GLU A 28 -16.33 -8.97 27.29
C GLU A 28 -16.99 -10.16 26.58
N GLN A 29 -17.76 -10.98 27.30
CA GLN A 29 -18.44 -12.16 26.77
C GLN A 29 -19.84 -11.84 26.22
N TYR A 30 -20.28 -10.59 26.33
CA TYR A 30 -21.64 -10.20 25.96
C TYR A 30 -21.70 -9.82 24.47
N VAL A 31 -22.46 -10.59 23.69
CA VAL A 31 -22.66 -10.51 22.22
C VAL A 31 -23.24 -9.17 21.73
N SER A 32 -23.55 -8.24 22.63
CA SER A 32 -24.12 -6.92 22.32
C SER A 32 -23.12 -5.77 22.43
N LEU A 33 -21.86 -6.01 22.81
CA LEU A 33 -20.81 -5.03 22.57
C LEU A 33 -20.55 -4.99 21.05
N PRO A 34 -20.44 -3.81 20.44
CA PRO A 34 -20.01 -3.75 19.05
C PRO A 34 -18.68 -4.50 18.93
N LEU A 35 -18.52 -5.38 17.95
CA LEU A 35 -17.18 -5.87 17.65
C LEU A 35 -16.35 -4.66 17.18
N PRO A 36 -15.10 -4.49 17.60
CA PRO A 36 -14.24 -3.47 17.01
C PRO A 36 -14.27 -3.70 15.50
N ASN A 37 -14.71 -2.69 14.74
CA ASN A 37 -14.85 -2.83 13.30
C ASN A 37 -13.44 -3.11 12.73
N PRO A 38 -13.19 -4.31 12.18
CA PRO A 38 -11.87 -4.66 11.67
C PRO A 38 -11.53 -3.87 10.40
N ASN A 39 -12.49 -3.12 9.86
CA ASN A 39 -12.38 -2.35 8.63
C ASN A 39 -12.46 -0.85 8.93
N ALA A 40 -11.44 -0.10 8.53
CA ALA A 40 -11.44 1.36 8.58
C ALA A 40 -11.78 1.87 7.17
N ASN A 41 -12.94 2.52 7.01
CA ASN A 41 -13.21 3.31 5.81
C ASN A 41 -12.82 4.77 6.09
N ILE A 42 -11.81 5.25 5.37
CA ILE A 42 -11.20 6.56 5.59
C ILE A 42 -11.75 7.52 4.54
N HIS A 43 -12.47 8.52 5.04
CA HIS A 43 -13.05 9.61 4.29
C HIS A 43 -12.30 10.93 4.51
N SER A 44 -11.55 11.06 5.62
CA SER A 44 -10.73 12.26 5.93
C SER A 44 -9.38 11.94 6.58
N GLU A 45 -8.50 12.94 6.66
CA GLU A 45 -7.18 12.79 7.29
C GLU A 45 -7.26 12.61 8.81
N GLU A 46 -8.26 13.20 9.46
CA GLU A 46 -8.50 13.00 10.89
C GLU A 46 -8.80 11.53 11.19
N GLU A 47 -9.56 10.88 10.32
CA GLU A 47 -9.85 9.45 10.41
C GLU A 47 -8.59 8.61 10.21
N TRP A 48 -7.71 8.99 9.29
CA TRP A 48 -6.40 8.36 9.11
C TRP A 48 -5.54 8.38 10.40
N LYS A 49 -5.52 9.51 11.11
CA LYS A 49 -4.75 9.66 12.35
C LYS A 49 -5.37 8.92 13.55
N ALA A 50 -6.65 8.57 13.46
CA ALA A 50 -7.40 7.92 14.53
C ALA A 50 -7.57 6.40 14.33
N ILE A 51 -6.95 5.80 13.31
CA ILE A 51 -7.09 4.37 13.02
C ILE A 51 -6.57 3.52 14.19
N SER A 52 -7.37 2.54 14.60
CA SER A 52 -6.99 1.56 15.60
C SER A 52 -5.81 0.70 15.11
N ARG A 53 -4.87 0.39 16.01
CA ARG A 53 -3.75 -0.52 15.73
C ARG A 53 -4.19 -1.99 15.53
N GLU A 54 -5.41 -2.30 15.94
CA GLU A 54 -6.00 -3.64 15.82
C GLU A 54 -6.74 -3.84 14.49
N ILE A 55 -6.66 -2.87 13.57
CA ILE A 55 -7.36 -2.92 12.29
C ILE A 55 -6.78 -4.02 11.39
N GLU A 56 -7.66 -4.71 10.66
CA GLU A 56 -7.27 -5.75 9.71
C GLU A 56 -7.39 -5.26 8.26
N GLU A 57 -8.25 -4.29 7.98
CA GLU A 57 -8.46 -3.76 6.64
C GLU A 57 -8.51 -2.23 6.66
N ILE A 58 -7.71 -1.61 5.80
CA ILE A 58 -7.73 -0.18 5.52
C ILE A 58 -8.31 0.03 4.13
N ILE A 59 -9.44 0.71 4.05
CA ILE A 59 -10.07 1.14 2.80
C ILE A 59 -10.08 2.66 2.79
N VAL A 60 -9.42 3.25 1.80
CA VAL A 60 -9.43 4.70 1.57
C VAL A 60 -10.31 4.97 0.37
N ASP A 61 -11.34 5.80 0.55
CA ASP A 61 -12.20 6.18 -0.55
C ASP A 61 -11.45 7.02 -1.61
N SER A 62 -12.03 7.12 -2.80
CA SER A 62 -11.43 7.91 -3.88
C SER A 62 -11.46 9.40 -3.54
N GLY A 63 -10.34 10.10 -3.74
CA GLY A 63 -10.21 11.53 -3.49
C GLY A 63 -9.86 11.90 -2.03
N CYS A 64 -9.61 10.93 -1.16
CA CYS A 64 -9.32 11.16 0.25
C CYS A 64 -7.86 11.58 0.50
N GLY A 65 -7.63 12.31 1.60
CA GLY A 65 -6.29 12.69 2.04
C GLY A 65 -5.59 13.72 1.13
N ASN A 66 -6.34 14.64 0.50
CA ASN A 66 -5.79 15.61 -0.46
C ASN A 66 -5.53 17.01 0.12
N ASP A 67 -6.02 17.29 1.32
CA ASP A 67 -6.03 18.64 1.89
C ASP A 67 -4.69 19.05 2.52
N SER A 68 -3.99 18.09 3.14
CA SER A 68 -2.68 18.35 3.74
C SER A 68 -1.54 18.34 2.74
N LYS A 69 -0.48 19.07 3.08
CA LYS A 69 0.80 19.04 2.38
C LYS A 69 1.71 18.01 3.03
N ASP A 70 2.62 17.46 2.23
CA ASP A 70 3.73 16.61 2.69
C ASP A 70 3.26 15.44 3.56
N ILE A 71 2.33 14.65 3.03
CA ILE A 71 1.72 13.53 3.75
C ILE A 71 2.71 12.37 3.85
N ILE A 72 2.87 11.84 5.07
CA ILE A 72 3.71 10.68 5.37
C ILE A 72 2.80 9.55 5.84
N LEU A 73 2.80 8.43 5.11
CA LEU A 73 2.00 7.25 5.39
C LEU A 73 2.94 6.12 5.82
N ILE A 74 2.98 5.83 7.13
CA ILE A 74 3.77 4.74 7.71
C ILE A 74 2.79 3.73 8.31
N PHE A 75 2.88 2.48 7.87
CA PHE A 75 1.93 1.43 8.25
C PHE A 75 2.47 0.44 9.29
N SER A 76 3.74 0.55 9.68
CA SER A 76 4.43 -0.43 10.55
C SER A 76 3.82 -0.60 11.95
N ASP A 77 2.92 0.30 12.38
CA ASP A 77 2.20 0.19 13.64
C ASP A 77 0.95 -0.73 13.57
N PHE A 78 0.46 -1.04 12.37
CA PHE A 78 -0.77 -1.84 12.17
C PHE A 78 -0.48 -3.33 12.03
N ARG A 79 0.01 -3.97 13.09
CA ARG A 79 0.54 -5.35 13.04
C ARG A 79 -0.47 -6.43 12.63
N LYS A 80 -1.77 -6.16 12.76
CA LYS A 80 -2.87 -7.06 12.36
C LYS A 80 -3.42 -6.77 10.96
N LEU A 81 -2.83 -5.80 10.25
CA LEU A 81 -3.32 -5.36 8.96
C LEU A 81 -3.10 -6.44 7.91
N LYS A 82 -4.20 -6.84 7.27
CA LYS A 82 -4.26 -7.84 6.19
C LYS A 82 -4.45 -7.22 4.82
N SER A 83 -5.11 -6.06 4.73
CA SER A 83 -5.32 -5.41 3.44
C SER A 83 -5.25 -3.89 3.49
N ILE A 84 -4.62 -3.31 2.46
CA ILE A 84 -4.60 -1.88 2.16
C ILE A 84 -5.21 -1.67 0.78
N LEU A 85 -6.34 -0.95 0.73
CA LEU A 85 -7.05 -0.60 -0.49
C LEU A 85 -7.18 0.92 -0.58
N VAL A 86 -6.46 1.55 -1.51
CA VAL A 86 -6.51 3.00 -1.73
C VAL A 86 -7.29 3.31 -3.00
N GLY A 87 -8.37 4.09 -2.87
CA GLY A 87 -9.18 4.58 -3.98
C GLY A 87 -8.42 5.56 -4.88
N ASN A 88 -8.98 5.84 -6.05
CA ASN A 88 -8.35 6.69 -7.06
C ASN A 88 -8.24 8.14 -6.58
N TYR A 89 -7.27 8.88 -7.10
CA TYR A 89 -7.07 10.31 -6.83
C TYR A 89 -6.83 10.66 -5.35
N SER A 90 -6.30 9.72 -4.56
CA SER A 90 -6.10 9.89 -3.12
C SER A 90 -4.65 10.25 -2.77
N PHE A 91 -4.48 10.90 -1.62
CA PHE A 91 -3.18 11.30 -1.05
C PHE A 91 -2.29 12.10 -2.01
N LYS A 92 -2.85 13.04 -2.77
CA LYS A 92 -2.17 13.82 -3.82
C LYS A 92 -0.81 14.36 -3.40
N ASN A 93 -0.68 14.82 -2.15
CA ASN A 93 0.53 15.47 -1.64
C ASN A 93 1.38 14.53 -0.76
N ALA A 94 1.21 13.21 -0.85
CA ALA A 94 2.06 12.27 -0.13
C ALA A 94 3.51 12.31 -0.63
N ILE A 95 4.45 12.36 0.30
CA ILE A 95 5.90 12.37 0.04
C ILE A 95 6.56 11.07 0.48
N LEU A 96 5.91 10.25 1.30
CA LEU A 96 6.43 8.96 1.74
C LEU A 96 5.29 7.98 2.00
N VAL A 97 5.45 6.76 1.49
CA VAL A 97 4.60 5.61 1.75
C VAL A 97 5.49 4.43 2.13
N GLU A 98 5.40 4.01 3.38
CA GLU A 98 6.22 2.94 3.93
C GLU A 98 5.34 1.83 4.52
N ILE A 99 5.41 0.66 3.89
CA ILE A 99 4.71 -0.56 4.27
C ILE A 99 5.79 -1.59 4.63
N CYS A 100 6.16 -1.63 5.90
CA CYS A 100 7.28 -2.42 6.41
C CYS A 100 6.87 -3.30 7.58
N ASP A 101 7.41 -4.52 7.61
CA ASP A 101 7.32 -5.47 8.74
C ASP A 101 5.87 -5.81 9.14
N LEU A 102 5.01 -6.04 8.14
CA LEU A 102 3.61 -6.44 8.32
C LEU A 102 3.41 -7.89 7.93
N ASP A 103 3.63 -8.80 8.88
CA ASP A 103 3.62 -10.25 8.65
C ASP A 103 2.24 -10.82 8.29
N GLU A 104 1.15 -10.12 8.63
CA GLU A 104 -0.22 -10.53 8.29
C GLU A 104 -0.75 -9.86 7.01
N LEU A 105 0.01 -8.93 6.39
CA LEU A 105 -0.46 -8.18 5.23
C LEU A 105 -0.48 -9.06 3.99
N GLU A 106 -1.67 -9.33 3.46
CA GLU A 106 -1.88 -10.21 2.30
C GLU A 106 -1.96 -9.43 0.99
N LYS A 107 -2.44 -8.18 1.03
CA LYS A 107 -2.80 -7.45 -0.19
C LYS A 107 -2.60 -5.94 -0.09
N VAL A 108 -1.97 -5.36 -1.12
CA VAL A 108 -1.83 -3.91 -1.30
C VAL A 108 -2.34 -3.50 -2.68
N ILE A 109 -3.39 -2.70 -2.70
CA ILE A 109 -3.91 -2.06 -3.92
C ILE A 109 -3.89 -0.56 -3.74
N ILE A 110 -3.21 0.13 -4.64
CA ILE A 110 -3.25 1.57 -4.82
C ILE A 110 -3.97 1.84 -6.14
N GLY A 111 -5.01 2.66 -6.09
CA GLY A 111 -5.78 3.09 -7.25
C GLY A 111 -4.98 3.96 -8.22
N GLU A 112 -5.69 4.54 -9.18
CA GLU A 112 -5.13 5.42 -10.20
C GLU A 112 -4.94 6.85 -9.70
N ASN A 113 -3.93 7.54 -10.22
CA ASN A 113 -3.66 8.96 -9.96
C ASN A 113 -3.49 9.32 -8.46
N CYS A 114 -2.95 8.41 -7.66
CA CYS A 114 -2.66 8.63 -6.25
C CYS A 114 -1.24 9.19 -6.03
N MET A 115 -1.01 9.90 -4.92
CA MET A 115 0.36 10.21 -4.45
C MET A 115 1.21 10.94 -5.51
N GLN A 116 0.63 11.97 -6.12
CA GLN A 116 1.19 12.66 -7.29
C GLN A 116 2.27 13.72 -6.95
N SER A 117 2.76 13.74 -5.71
CA SER A 117 3.84 14.64 -5.30
C SER A 117 5.14 14.32 -6.03
N ASN A 118 5.97 15.35 -6.22
CA ASN A 118 7.23 15.27 -6.98
C ASN A 118 8.37 14.58 -6.23
N GLN A 119 8.10 14.11 -5.02
CA GLN A 119 9.11 13.58 -4.10
C GLN A 119 8.65 12.31 -3.40
N CYS A 120 7.55 11.71 -3.87
CA CYS A 120 7.00 10.56 -3.18
C CYS A 120 7.92 9.35 -3.29
N GLU A 121 8.28 8.77 -2.16
CA GLU A 121 8.97 7.49 -2.08
C GLU A 121 7.99 6.40 -1.64
N PHE A 122 8.07 5.24 -2.30
CA PHE A 122 7.28 4.05 -1.97
C PHE A 122 8.21 2.91 -1.58
N THR A 123 7.93 2.31 -0.42
CA THR A 123 8.62 1.10 0.07
C THR A 123 7.61 0.06 0.52
N LEU A 124 7.74 -1.15 -0.02
CA LEU A 124 7.10 -2.38 0.47
C LEU A 124 8.18 -3.38 0.86
N LYS A 125 8.35 -3.64 2.16
CA LYS A 125 9.46 -4.46 2.65
C LYS A 125 9.07 -5.38 3.79
N ASN A 126 9.65 -6.59 3.84
CA ASN A 126 9.46 -7.55 4.93
C ASN A 126 7.97 -7.85 5.24
N CYS A 127 7.10 -7.88 4.23
CA CYS A 127 5.69 -8.21 4.40
C CYS A 127 5.46 -9.63 3.87
N ASN A 128 5.77 -10.65 4.68
CA ASN A 128 5.94 -12.01 4.18
C ASN A 128 4.64 -12.74 3.81
N ALA A 129 3.46 -12.19 4.14
CA ALA A 129 2.17 -12.72 3.69
C ALA A 129 1.66 -12.07 2.38
N VAL A 130 2.30 -11.00 1.90
CA VAL A 130 1.75 -10.23 0.78
C VAL A 130 1.85 -11.04 -0.50
N GLU A 131 0.72 -11.27 -1.18
CA GLU A 131 0.72 -12.07 -2.41
C GLU A 131 0.61 -11.20 -3.67
N GLU A 132 -0.02 -10.04 -3.55
CA GLU A 132 -0.32 -9.15 -4.66
C GLU A 132 -0.05 -7.67 -4.30
N LEU A 133 0.72 -6.99 -5.17
CA LEU A 133 0.87 -5.55 -5.19
C LEU A 133 0.32 -4.97 -6.49
N VAL A 134 -0.60 -4.02 -6.38
CA VAL A 134 -1.14 -3.26 -7.51
C VAL A 134 -0.95 -1.77 -7.28
N ILE A 135 -0.37 -1.09 -8.26
CA ILE A 135 -0.29 0.38 -8.32
C ILE A 135 -0.94 0.84 -9.61
N GLY A 136 -2.01 1.62 -9.51
CA GLY A 136 -2.76 2.12 -10.67
C GLY A 136 -1.98 3.14 -11.50
N GLN A 137 -2.40 3.33 -12.75
CA GLN A 137 -1.77 4.28 -13.68
C GLN A 137 -1.82 5.71 -13.13
N GLY A 138 -0.74 6.48 -13.34
CA GLY A 138 -0.66 7.87 -12.91
C GLY A 138 -0.35 8.06 -11.42
N SER A 139 -0.31 6.96 -10.65
CA SER A 139 0.11 7.00 -9.27
C SER A 139 1.62 7.16 -9.15
N PHE A 140 2.08 7.94 -8.17
CA PHE A 140 3.50 8.28 -8.00
C PHE A 140 4.12 8.88 -9.27
N ILE A 141 3.38 9.68 -10.06
CA ILE A 141 3.83 10.13 -11.39
C ILE A 141 5.23 10.75 -11.39
N SER A 142 5.59 11.48 -10.34
CA SER A 142 6.93 12.06 -10.13
C SER A 142 7.59 11.52 -8.87
N GLY A 143 7.24 10.28 -8.50
CA GLY A 143 7.83 9.58 -7.37
C GLY A 143 9.31 9.29 -7.61
N LEU A 144 10.13 9.51 -6.59
CA LEU A 144 11.57 9.37 -6.70
C LEU A 144 11.98 7.91 -6.66
N LYS A 145 11.31 7.08 -5.85
CA LYS A 145 11.76 5.71 -5.59
C LYS A 145 10.58 4.77 -5.40
N CYS A 146 10.68 3.60 -6.02
CA CYS A 146 9.86 2.42 -5.76
C CYS A 146 10.79 1.28 -5.33
N LEU A 147 10.70 0.87 -4.06
CA LEU A 147 11.46 -0.24 -3.50
C LEU A 147 10.51 -1.34 -3.04
N ILE A 148 10.70 -2.54 -3.59
CA ILE A 148 9.98 -3.74 -3.18
C ILE A 148 11.03 -4.80 -2.89
N GLU A 149 11.21 -5.13 -1.62
CA GLU A 149 12.34 -5.90 -1.14
C GLU A 149 11.94 -6.89 -0.04
N ASP A 150 12.51 -8.10 -0.05
CA ASP A 150 12.37 -9.09 1.02
C ASP A 150 10.90 -9.43 1.36
N ASN A 151 10.07 -9.67 0.33
CA ASN A 151 8.67 -10.09 0.51
C ASN A 151 8.48 -11.53 0.00
N ASP A 152 8.55 -12.50 0.91
CA ASP A 152 8.71 -13.93 0.55
C ASP A 152 7.53 -14.51 -0.23
N SER A 153 6.29 -14.09 0.05
CA SER A 153 5.08 -14.63 -0.59
C SER A 153 4.59 -13.83 -1.79
N LEU A 154 5.28 -12.76 -2.17
CA LEU A 154 4.80 -11.87 -3.24
C LEU A 154 4.87 -12.57 -4.59
N LYS A 155 3.71 -12.88 -5.18
CA LYS A 155 3.56 -13.64 -6.43
C LYS A 155 3.38 -12.74 -7.64
N GLU A 156 2.69 -11.62 -7.47
CA GLU A 156 2.33 -10.72 -8.56
C GLU A 156 2.57 -9.24 -8.22
N ILE A 157 3.25 -8.54 -9.14
CA ILE A 157 3.38 -7.08 -9.15
C ILE A 157 2.74 -6.54 -10.42
N ARG A 158 1.84 -5.57 -10.27
CA ARG A 158 1.26 -4.78 -11.36
C ARG A 158 1.43 -3.30 -11.10
N VAL A 159 2.10 -2.59 -11.99
CA VAL A 159 2.26 -1.14 -11.92
C VAL A 159 1.81 -0.52 -13.23
N GLY A 160 0.80 0.33 -13.19
CA GLY A 160 0.19 0.95 -14.36
C GLY A 160 -0.66 -0.01 -15.22
N ASP A 161 -1.09 0.49 -16.37
CA ASP A 161 -1.91 -0.20 -17.36
C ASP A 161 -1.19 -0.24 -18.72
N LEU A 162 -1.29 -1.37 -19.41
CA LEU A 162 -0.70 -1.62 -20.73
C LEU A 162 -1.44 -0.88 -21.86
N LEU A 163 -2.73 -0.58 -21.69
CA LEU A 163 -3.59 -0.02 -22.75
C LEU A 163 -3.89 1.47 -22.59
N TYR A 164 -3.38 2.10 -21.54
CA TYR A 164 -3.63 3.51 -21.27
C TYR A 164 -3.02 4.39 -22.36
N CYS A 165 -3.82 5.28 -22.94
CA CYS A 165 -3.44 6.13 -24.07
C CYS A 165 -3.22 7.61 -23.69
N HIS A 166 -3.46 7.97 -22.44
CA HIS A 166 -3.20 9.31 -21.90
C HIS A 166 -1.89 9.36 -21.11
N GLN A 167 -1.25 10.54 -21.06
CA GLN A 167 0.09 10.78 -20.50
C GLN A 167 0.13 10.72 -18.96
N ALA A 168 -0.36 9.66 -18.36
CA ALA A 168 -0.12 9.35 -16.96
C ALA A 168 1.11 8.42 -16.93
N SER A 169 2.11 8.70 -16.11
CA SER A 169 3.31 7.87 -15.89
C SER A 169 3.35 7.43 -14.41
N CYS A 170 4.18 6.47 -14.04
CA CYS A 170 4.31 6.00 -12.65
C CYS A 170 5.80 5.94 -12.28
N PHE A 171 6.29 6.84 -11.45
CA PHE A 171 7.71 7.00 -11.12
C PHE A 171 8.56 7.56 -12.28
N GLN A 172 8.08 8.64 -12.92
CA GLN A 172 8.85 9.36 -13.93
C GLN A 172 10.13 9.96 -13.32
N ASN A 173 11.26 9.79 -14.01
CA ASN A 173 12.59 10.18 -13.54
C ASN A 173 13.02 9.50 -12.21
N GLY A 174 12.37 8.39 -11.84
CA GLY A 174 12.59 7.70 -10.59
C GLY A 174 13.55 6.50 -10.69
N TYR A 175 13.70 5.84 -9.54
CA TYR A 175 14.39 4.58 -9.34
C TYR A 175 13.36 3.48 -9.09
N MET A 176 13.58 2.29 -9.67
CA MET A 176 12.76 1.12 -9.38
C MET A 176 13.62 -0.08 -9.03
N GLU A 177 13.32 -0.70 -7.88
CA GLU A 177 14.10 -1.82 -7.36
C GLU A 177 13.19 -2.93 -6.85
N LEU A 178 13.30 -4.09 -7.50
CA LEU A 178 12.74 -5.36 -7.06
C LEU A 178 13.88 -6.26 -6.59
N ARG A 179 13.90 -6.63 -5.32
CA ARG A 179 15.01 -7.37 -4.70
C ARG A 179 14.51 -8.49 -3.81
N ASN A 180 15.13 -9.67 -3.92
CA ASN A 180 14.87 -10.81 -3.02
C ASN A 180 13.38 -11.15 -2.91
N LEU A 181 12.75 -11.48 -4.04
CA LEU A 181 11.35 -11.86 -4.09
C LEU A 181 11.26 -13.33 -4.56
N PRO A 182 11.48 -14.30 -3.65
CA PRO A 182 11.66 -15.70 -4.01
C PRO A 182 10.43 -16.32 -4.67
N SER A 183 9.22 -15.86 -4.34
CA SER A 183 7.97 -16.39 -4.91
C SER A 183 7.40 -15.57 -6.06
N LEU A 184 8.09 -14.52 -6.53
CA LEU A 184 7.56 -13.63 -7.56
C LEU A 184 7.54 -14.36 -8.91
N THR A 185 6.33 -14.64 -9.40
CA THR A 185 6.14 -15.35 -10.68
C THR A 185 5.79 -14.42 -11.83
N ARG A 186 5.17 -13.27 -11.54
CA ARG A 186 4.66 -12.35 -12.56
C ARG A 186 4.86 -10.88 -12.19
N ALA A 187 5.54 -10.15 -13.07
CA ALA A 187 5.69 -8.70 -12.99
C ALA A 187 5.19 -8.03 -14.27
N VAL A 188 4.26 -7.08 -14.13
CA VAL A 188 3.70 -6.32 -15.25
C VAL A 188 3.86 -4.84 -15.00
N PHE A 189 4.50 -4.17 -15.95
CA PHE A 189 4.67 -2.73 -15.96
C PHE A 189 3.95 -2.16 -17.17
N GLY A 190 3.03 -1.22 -16.92
CA GLY A 190 2.23 -0.51 -17.91
C GLY A 190 3.05 0.39 -18.81
N ARG A 191 2.33 1.15 -19.67
CA ARG A 191 2.95 2.17 -20.52
C ARG A 191 3.56 3.27 -19.64
N ASP A 192 4.74 3.72 -20.05
CA ASP A 192 5.42 4.88 -19.46
C ASP A 192 5.56 4.83 -17.92
N VAL A 193 5.66 3.67 -17.27
CA VAL A 193 5.85 3.59 -15.80
C VAL A 193 7.12 4.38 -15.41
N CYS A 194 8.31 3.82 -15.55
CA CYS A 194 9.56 4.52 -15.27
C CYS A 194 10.08 5.25 -16.52
N ARG A 195 9.31 6.22 -17.02
CA ARG A 195 9.79 7.08 -18.10
C ARG A 195 10.95 7.96 -17.61
N ASN A 196 12.00 8.06 -18.42
CA ASN A 196 13.28 8.69 -18.07
C ASN A 196 13.92 8.05 -16.82
N CYS A 197 13.82 6.73 -16.68
CA CYS A 197 14.35 5.98 -15.55
C CYS A 197 15.82 6.32 -15.31
N LEU A 198 16.19 6.53 -14.05
CA LEU A 198 17.59 6.75 -13.65
C LEU A 198 18.27 5.42 -13.34
N SER A 199 17.56 4.51 -12.67
CA SER A 199 18.04 3.16 -12.40
C SER A 199 16.89 2.20 -12.24
N ALA A 200 17.02 1.02 -12.84
CA ALA A 200 16.13 -0.11 -12.62
C ALA A 200 16.94 -1.32 -12.18
N ARG A 201 16.48 -2.01 -11.13
CA ARG A 201 17.13 -3.21 -10.60
C ARG A 201 16.12 -4.31 -10.36
N PHE A 202 16.39 -5.48 -10.95
CA PHE A 202 15.67 -6.72 -10.75
C PHE A 202 16.68 -7.76 -10.27
N GLU A 203 16.65 -8.06 -8.98
CA GLU A 203 17.67 -8.85 -8.33
C GLU A 203 17.06 -9.99 -7.51
N ASN A 204 17.58 -11.19 -7.71
CA ASN A 204 17.19 -12.38 -6.95
C ASN A 204 15.68 -12.65 -7.02
N LEU A 205 15.19 -12.96 -8.23
CA LEU A 205 13.79 -13.27 -8.55
C LEU A 205 13.71 -14.70 -9.16
N PRO A 206 14.05 -15.75 -8.39
CA PRO A 206 14.33 -17.10 -8.92
C PRO A 206 13.12 -17.84 -9.50
N GLU A 207 11.89 -17.42 -9.20
CA GLU A 207 10.66 -18.04 -9.71
C GLU A 207 9.95 -17.19 -10.79
N LEU A 208 10.61 -16.13 -11.29
CA LEU A 208 9.99 -15.17 -12.22
C LEU A 208 9.76 -15.78 -13.62
N THR A 209 8.54 -16.27 -13.86
CA THR A 209 8.15 -16.85 -15.15
C THR A 209 7.70 -15.83 -16.19
N THR A 210 7.15 -14.69 -15.76
CA THR A 210 6.55 -13.70 -16.64
C THR A 210 6.97 -12.29 -16.25
N ILE A 211 7.67 -11.60 -17.16
CA ILE A 211 7.88 -10.16 -17.06
C ILE A 211 7.35 -9.47 -18.32
N ARG A 212 6.48 -8.48 -18.14
CA ARG A 212 5.88 -7.72 -19.24
C ARG A 212 6.11 -6.23 -19.07
N PHE A 213 6.58 -5.61 -20.13
CA PHE A 213 6.77 -4.17 -20.22
C PHE A 213 5.82 -3.61 -21.29
N GLY A 214 5.04 -2.61 -20.93
CA GLY A 214 4.30 -1.78 -21.87
C GLY A 214 5.23 -0.86 -22.66
N ASP A 215 4.66 -0.15 -23.63
CA ASP A 215 5.39 0.82 -24.44
C ASP A 215 6.14 1.81 -23.54
N CYS A 216 7.44 1.97 -23.76
CA CYS A 216 8.30 2.89 -23.02
C CYS A 216 8.28 2.72 -21.48
N ALA A 217 7.89 1.53 -20.96
CA ALA A 217 7.78 1.30 -19.52
C ALA A 217 9.06 1.62 -18.74
N PHE A 218 10.24 1.38 -19.32
CA PHE A 218 11.55 1.75 -18.77
C PHE A 218 12.38 2.43 -19.85
N SER A 219 12.00 3.63 -20.26
CA SER A 219 12.82 4.44 -21.16
C SER A 219 13.90 5.18 -20.36
N PHE A 220 15.16 5.04 -20.76
CA PHE A 220 16.27 5.78 -20.14
C PHE A 220 16.54 7.08 -20.93
N SER A 221 16.88 8.15 -20.21
CA SER A 221 17.24 9.44 -20.83
C SER A 221 18.60 9.35 -21.51
N ASP A 222 18.77 10.05 -22.64
CA ASP A 222 20.06 10.21 -23.31
C ASP A 222 20.99 11.21 -22.59
N GLN A 223 20.43 12.05 -21.72
CA GLN A 223 21.17 13.06 -20.95
C GLN A 223 21.86 12.50 -19.70
N ASN A 224 21.42 11.35 -19.20
CA ASN A 224 21.93 10.72 -17.97
C ASN A 224 22.38 9.28 -18.24
N SER A 225 23.47 8.83 -17.61
CA SER A 225 23.90 7.43 -17.68
C SER A 225 22.98 6.56 -16.82
N GLY A 226 21.82 6.18 -17.37
CA GLY A 226 20.89 5.26 -16.73
C GLY A 226 21.48 3.85 -16.56
N ILE A 227 21.07 3.15 -15.51
CA ILE A 227 21.57 1.80 -15.20
C ILE A 227 20.41 0.81 -15.13
N LEU A 228 20.54 -0.33 -15.82
CA LEU A 228 19.66 -1.48 -15.68
C LEU A 228 20.47 -2.66 -15.14
N ILE A 229 20.03 -3.23 -14.03
CA ILE A 229 20.65 -4.41 -13.41
C ILE A 229 19.60 -5.52 -13.34
N MET A 230 19.91 -6.65 -13.98
CA MET A 230 19.10 -7.86 -13.95
C MET A 230 20.02 -9.02 -13.57
N VAL A 231 19.87 -9.54 -12.36
CA VAL A 231 20.78 -10.57 -11.80
C VAL A 231 20.00 -11.55 -10.94
N GLY A 232 20.33 -12.84 -11.01
CA GLY A 232 19.58 -13.87 -10.28
C GLY A 232 18.13 -14.01 -10.76
N LEU A 233 17.89 -13.82 -12.07
CA LEU A 233 16.64 -14.19 -12.74
C LEU A 233 16.72 -15.65 -13.22
N PRO A 234 15.58 -16.30 -13.50
CA PRO A 234 15.57 -17.70 -13.98
C PRO A 234 16.26 -17.82 -15.35
N GLN A 235 16.82 -19.00 -15.64
CA GLN A 235 17.47 -19.30 -16.93
C GLN A 235 16.49 -19.69 -18.03
#